data_AF-A0A0M9WAC4-F1
#
_entry.id   AF-A0A0M9WAC4-F1
#
_cell.length_a   1.000
_cell.length_b   1.000
_cell.length_c   1.000
_cell.angle_alpha   90.00
_cell.angle_beta   90.00
_cell.angle_gamma   90.00
#
_symmetry.space_group_name_H-M   'P 1'
#
loop_
_entity.id
_entity.type
_entity.pdbx_description
1 polymer ?
#
loop_
_entity_poly.entity_id
_entity_poly.type
_entity_poly.pdbx_seq_one_letter_code
_entity_poly.pdbx_strand_id
1 'polypeptide(L)'
;MSERILTDLPLEIFWLIVENLECEEDVNALSQVNRGLYNLLNPYLYRINVDYSYNPAIAWAAYHDQEATIRKSIEQGAQTWFTIDEGYSPEPITLAALRGHANIIKLLLDYGTDPMYL
;
A
#
# COMPACT_ATOMS: atom_id res chain seq x y z
N MET A 1 34.67 10.68 -11.50
CA MET A 1 33.93 9.54 -12.11
C MET A 1 32.51 9.67 -11.60
N SER A 2 31.51 9.69 -12.49
CA SER A 2 30.10 9.63 -12.06
C SER A 2 29.85 8.24 -11.50
N GLU A 3 29.44 8.13 -10.23
CA GLU A 3 28.91 6.87 -9.70
C GLU A 3 27.69 6.52 -10.54
N ARG A 4 27.73 5.39 -11.24
CA ARG A 4 26.55 4.90 -11.98
C ARG A 4 25.56 4.43 -10.94
N ILE A 5 24.42 5.09 -10.86
CA ILE A 5 23.34 4.71 -9.96
C ILE A 5 22.32 3.87 -10.71
N LEU A 6 21.56 3.05 -9.98
CA LEU A 6 20.62 2.10 -10.59
C LEU A 6 19.54 2.81 -11.45
N THR A 7 19.27 4.09 -11.17
CA THR A 7 18.37 4.95 -11.94
C THR A 7 18.94 5.44 -13.28
N ASP A 8 20.23 5.21 -13.56
CA ASP A 8 20.85 5.54 -14.85
C ASP A 8 20.59 4.47 -15.93
N LEU A 9 20.01 3.33 -15.54
CA LEU A 9 19.59 2.27 -16.46
C LEU A 9 18.31 2.70 -17.20
N PRO A 10 18.09 2.22 -18.44
CA PRO A 10 16.77 2.29 -19.06
C PRO A 10 15.72 1.70 -18.13
N LEU A 11 14.55 2.34 -18.05
CA LEU A 11 13.49 1.94 -17.12
C LEU A 11 13.07 0.48 -17.31
N GLU A 12 13.09 -0.02 -18.54
CA GLU A 12 12.77 -1.42 -18.86
C GLU A 12 13.73 -2.40 -18.17
N ILE A 13 15.03 -2.10 -18.16
CA ILE A 13 16.04 -2.95 -17.50
C ILE A 13 15.92 -2.83 -15.99
N PHE A 14 15.64 -1.63 -15.49
CA PHE A 14 15.37 -1.41 -14.07
C PHE A 14 14.17 -2.26 -13.60
N TRP A 15 13.04 -2.21 -14.33
CA TRP A 15 11.85 -2.98 -13.97
C TRP A 15 12.07 -4.48 -14.09
N LEU A 16 12.82 -4.96 -15.08
CA LEU A 16 13.20 -6.38 -15.15
C LEU A 16 13.98 -6.84 -13.92
N ILE A 17 14.86 -6.01 -13.35
CA ILE A 17 15.56 -6.35 -12.10
C ILE A 17 14.56 -6.44 -10.94
N VAL A 18 13.68 -5.44 -10.82
CA VAL A 18 12.68 -5.36 -9.75
C VAL A 18 11.69 -6.52 -9.81
N GLU A 19 11.23 -6.90 -11.01
CA GLU A 19 10.33 -8.03 -11.25
C GLU A 19 10.98 -9.39 -10.94
N ASN A 20 12.31 -9.47 -10.92
CA ASN A 20 13.05 -10.67 -10.51
C ASN A 20 13.35 -10.73 -9.01
N LEU A 21 12.98 -9.71 -8.22
CA LEU A 21 13.04 -9.81 -6.76
C LEU A 21 11.87 -10.67 -6.28
N GLU A 22 12.19 -11.82 -5.67
CA GLU A 22 11.20 -12.85 -5.30
C GLU A 22 10.25 -12.41 -4.18
N CYS A 23 10.67 -11.44 -3.35
CA CYS A 23 9.96 -11.01 -2.14
C CYS A 23 9.69 -9.49 -2.13
N GLU A 24 8.53 -9.08 -1.64
CA GLU A 24 8.15 -7.66 -1.48
C GLU A 24 9.13 -6.93 -0.54
N GLU A 25 9.64 -7.63 0.46
CA GLU A 25 10.61 -7.11 1.42
C GLU A 25 11.91 -6.63 0.76
N ASP A 26 12.37 -7.31 -0.29
CA ASP A 26 13.57 -6.93 -1.02
C ASP A 26 13.34 -5.65 -1.84
N VAL A 27 12.17 -5.55 -2.47
CA VAL A 27 11.75 -4.33 -3.18
C VAL A 27 11.60 -3.16 -2.21
N ASN A 28 11.03 -3.39 -1.03
CA ASN A 28 10.93 -2.40 0.03
C ASN A 28 12.30 -1.94 0.53
N ALA A 29 13.23 -2.87 0.77
CA ALA A 29 14.60 -2.55 1.15
C ALA A 29 15.29 -1.68 0.08
N LEU A 30 15.13 -2.03 -1.20
CA LEU A 30 15.67 -1.26 -2.31
C LEU A 30 15.07 0.15 -2.41
N SER A 31 13.77 0.30 -2.13
CA SER A 31 13.07 1.59 -2.12
C SER A 31 13.65 2.58 -1.09
N GLN A 32 14.22 2.07 0.00
CA GLN A 32 14.75 2.88 1.09
C GLN A 32 16.18 3.37 0.85
N VAL A 33 16.86 2.89 -0.20
CA VAL A 33 18.26 3.23 -0.48
C VAL A 33 18.44 4.71 -0.86
N ASN A 34 17.54 5.27 -1.68
CA ASN A 34 17.57 6.70 -2.02
C ASN A 34 16.20 7.22 -2.49
N ARG A 35 16.06 8.55 -2.54
CA ARG A 35 14.80 9.23 -2.90
C ARG A 35 14.30 8.91 -4.32
N GLY A 36 15.21 8.71 -5.28
CA GLY A 36 14.84 8.35 -6.66
C GLY A 36 14.21 6.97 -6.72
N LEU A 37 14.85 5.99 -6.08
CA LEU A 37 14.32 4.63 -5.95
C LEU A 37 13.03 4.59 -5.15
N TYR A 38 12.94 5.36 -4.07
CA TYR A 38 11.70 5.50 -3.29
C TYR A 38 10.55 5.96 -4.19
N ASN A 39 10.74 7.00 -4.99
CA ASN A 39 9.68 7.54 -5.83
C ASN A 39 9.24 6.56 -6.94
N LEU A 40 10.15 5.72 -7.45
CA LEU A 40 9.83 4.69 -8.44
C LEU A 40 9.14 3.48 -7.81
N LEU A 41 9.69 2.97 -6.71
CA LEU A 41 9.28 1.69 -6.13
C LEU A 41 8.12 1.80 -5.14
N ASN A 42 7.95 2.94 -4.46
CA ASN A 42 6.86 3.10 -3.50
C ASN A 42 5.48 2.94 -4.16
N PRO A 43 5.14 3.60 -5.29
CA PRO A 43 3.88 3.35 -5.99
C PRO A 43 3.72 1.89 -6.44
N TYR A 44 4.82 1.26 -6.88
CA TYR A 44 4.84 -0.14 -7.30
C TYR A 44 4.47 -1.09 -6.15
N LEU A 45 5.03 -0.88 -4.95
CA LEU A 45 4.70 -1.64 -3.74
C LEU A 45 3.22 -1.51 -3.37
N TYR A 46 2.66 -0.30 -3.44
CA TYR A 46 1.22 -0.09 -3.20
C TYR A 46 0.38 -0.82 -4.24
N ARG A 47 0.75 -0.79 -5.52
CA ARG A 47 0.03 -1.48 -6.60
C ARG A 47 0.00 -3.00 -6.40
N ILE A 48 1.12 -3.62 -6.06
CA ILE A 48 1.14 -5.06 -5.73
C ILE A 48 0.23 -5.35 -4.54
N ASN A 49 0.24 -4.47 -3.53
CA ASN A 49 -0.63 -4.61 -2.37
C ASN A 49 -2.13 -4.50 -2.69
N VAL A 50 -2.51 -3.78 -3.76
CA VAL A 50 -3.90 -3.72 -4.26
C VAL A 50 -4.34 -5.06 -4.84
N ASP A 51 -3.44 -5.78 -5.51
CA ASP A 51 -3.76 -7.03 -6.18
C ASP A 51 -4.00 -8.20 -5.19
N TYR A 52 -3.56 -8.06 -3.94
CA TYR A 52 -3.93 -9.00 -2.88
C TYR A 52 -5.37 -8.77 -2.42
N SER A 53 -6.16 -9.86 -2.34
CA SER A 53 -7.60 -9.86 -2.03
C SER A 53 -8.02 -9.13 -0.75
N TYR A 54 -7.08 -8.81 0.15
CA TYR A 54 -7.33 -8.20 1.46
C TYR A 54 -6.69 -6.83 1.68
N ASN A 55 -6.00 -6.27 0.67
CA ASN A 55 -5.32 -4.98 0.74
C ASN A 55 -4.63 -4.68 2.10
N PRO A 56 -3.58 -5.45 2.46
CA PRO A 56 -3.00 -5.44 3.80
C PRO A 56 -2.47 -4.05 4.22
N ALA A 57 -2.08 -3.23 3.25
CA ALA A 57 -1.62 -1.85 3.47
C ALA A 57 -2.71 -0.95 4.08
N ILE A 58 -3.96 -1.02 3.59
CA ILE A 58 -5.06 -0.21 4.14
C ILE A 58 -5.44 -0.71 5.54
N ALA A 59 -5.51 -2.02 5.75
CA ALA A 59 -5.84 -2.60 7.07
C ALA A 59 -4.81 -2.20 8.13
N TRP A 60 -3.51 -2.32 7.81
CA TRP A 60 -2.44 -1.87 8.70
C TRP A 60 -2.54 -0.36 8.98
N ALA A 61 -2.74 0.44 7.94
CA ALA A 61 -2.83 1.88 8.07
C ALA A 61 -4.04 2.31 8.92
N ALA A 62 -5.17 1.62 8.76
CA ALA A 62 -6.38 1.90 9.50
C ALA A 62 -6.24 1.55 10.99
N TYR A 63 -5.48 0.52 11.33
CA TYR A 63 -5.16 0.18 12.72
C TYR A 63 -4.17 1.16 13.39
N HIS A 64 -3.25 1.74 12.59
CA HIS A 64 -2.15 2.58 13.07
C HIS A 64 -2.33 4.10 12.86
N ASP A 65 -3.53 4.56 12.49
CA ASP A 65 -3.84 5.97 12.23
C ASP A 65 -2.97 6.60 11.12
N GLN A 66 -2.70 5.84 10.05
CA GLN A 66 -1.81 6.26 8.97
C GLN A 66 -2.60 6.78 7.76
N GLU A 67 -3.17 7.97 7.90
CA GLU A 67 -4.01 8.60 6.85
C GLU A 67 -3.30 8.66 5.48
N ALA A 68 -2.01 9.04 5.47
CA ALA A 68 -1.23 9.17 4.25
C ALA A 68 -1.05 7.84 3.51
N THR A 69 -0.92 6.73 4.24
CA THR A 69 -0.82 5.38 3.67
C THR A 69 -2.13 4.97 3.04
N ILE A 70 -3.27 5.24 3.69
CA ILE A 70 -4.60 4.95 3.12
C ILE A 70 -4.82 5.72 1.82
N ARG A 71 -4.53 7.03 1.81
CA ARG A 71 -4.66 7.84 0.59
C ARG A 71 -3.79 7.32 -0.55
N LYS A 72 -2.52 7.00 -0.26
CA LYS A 72 -1.61 6.43 -1.26
C LYS A 72 -2.11 5.09 -1.81
N SER A 73 -2.64 4.21 -0.97
CA SER A 73 -3.24 2.96 -1.42
C SER A 73 -4.42 3.22 -2.36
N ILE A 74 -5.34 4.10 -1.98
CA ILE A 74 -6.52 4.46 -2.79
C ILE A 74 -6.12 5.07 -4.12
N GLU A 75 -5.11 5.96 -4.13
CA GLU A 75 -4.54 6.53 -5.37
C GLU A 75 -3.97 5.47 -6.32
N GLN A 76 -3.50 4.34 -5.80
CA GLN A 76 -3.06 3.19 -6.61
C GLN A 76 -4.18 2.21 -6.97
N GLY A 77 -5.44 2.53 -6.65
CA GLY A 77 -6.62 1.71 -7.00
C GLY A 77 -7.09 0.76 -5.90
N ALA A 78 -6.58 0.90 -4.67
CA ALA A 78 -7.06 0.12 -3.54
C ALA A 78 -8.55 0.35 -3.29
N GLN A 79 -9.29 -0.74 -3.06
CA GLN A 79 -10.65 -0.67 -2.53
C GLN A 79 -10.61 -0.47 -1.02
N THR A 80 -11.55 0.34 -0.51
CA THR A 80 -11.69 0.66 0.91
C THR A 80 -12.58 -0.33 1.66
N TRP A 81 -13.03 -1.38 0.98
CA TRP A 81 -13.81 -2.51 1.46
C TRP A 81 -13.29 -3.79 0.77
N PHE A 82 -13.50 -4.95 1.39
CA PHE A 82 -13.17 -6.24 0.79
C PHE A 82 -14.13 -7.32 1.28
N THR A 83 -14.45 -8.28 0.41
CA THR A 83 -15.29 -9.44 0.77
C THR A 83 -14.45 -10.51 1.47
N ILE A 84 -14.94 -10.94 2.62
CA ILE A 84 -14.36 -11.99 3.44
C ILE A 84 -14.65 -13.35 2.79
N ASP A 85 -13.84 -13.81 1.84
CA ASP A 85 -13.86 -15.23 1.47
C ASP A 85 -12.82 -15.97 2.33
N GLU A 86 -13.34 -16.83 3.22
CA GLU A 86 -12.63 -17.86 4.00
C GLU A 86 -11.74 -17.46 5.20
N GLY A 87 -11.70 -16.21 5.63
CA GLY A 87 -10.99 -15.87 6.87
C GLY A 87 -11.40 -14.52 7.45
N TYR A 88 -11.91 -14.52 8.68
CA TYR A 88 -12.25 -13.34 9.48
C TYR A 88 -11.02 -12.42 9.60
N SER A 89 -10.79 -11.54 8.64
CA SER A 89 -9.93 -10.39 8.81
C SER A 89 -10.84 -9.16 8.82
N PRO A 90 -10.84 -8.38 9.91
CA PRO A 90 -11.77 -7.28 10.08
C PRO A 90 -11.54 -6.22 8.99
N GLU A 91 -12.63 -5.66 8.48
CA GLU A 91 -12.57 -4.56 7.53
C GLU A 91 -11.77 -3.37 8.08
N PRO A 92 -11.18 -2.52 7.23
CA PRO A 92 -10.34 -1.43 7.70
C PRO A 92 -11.10 -0.46 8.58
N ILE A 93 -12.40 -0.27 8.32
CA ILE A 93 -13.27 0.59 9.14
C ILE A 93 -13.47 0.01 10.56
N THR A 94 -13.63 -1.31 10.69
CA THR A 94 -13.74 -2.00 11.98
C THR A 94 -12.45 -1.90 12.77
N LEU A 95 -11.29 -2.03 12.10
CA LEU A 95 -9.97 -1.84 12.73
C LEU A 95 -9.78 -0.41 13.25
N ALA A 96 -10.14 0.59 12.46
CA ALA A 96 -10.10 1.99 12.89
C ALA A 96 -11.05 2.27 14.06
N ALA A 97 -12.26 1.72 14.02
CA ALA A 97 -13.27 1.85 15.08
C ALA A 97 -12.81 1.22 16.40
N LEU A 98 -12.23 0.01 16.35
CA LEU A 98 -11.68 -0.66 17.53
C LEU A 98 -10.59 0.16 18.22
N ARG A 99 -9.85 0.97 17.45
CA ARG A 99 -8.74 1.79 17.93
C ARG A 99 -9.14 3.23 18.27
N GLY A 100 -10.37 3.63 17.94
CA GLY A 100 -10.88 4.98 18.18
C GLY A 100 -10.38 6.03 17.16
N HIS A 101 -9.91 5.60 15.99
CA HIS A 101 -9.33 6.47 14.97
C HIS A 101 -10.41 7.14 14.13
N ALA A 102 -11.14 8.08 14.74
CA ALA A 102 -12.28 8.76 14.11
C ALA A 102 -11.93 9.46 12.78
N ASN A 103 -10.71 9.98 12.63
CA ASN A 103 -10.25 10.60 11.39
C ASN A 103 -10.17 9.58 10.25
N ILE A 104 -9.70 8.37 10.53
CA ILE A 104 -9.62 7.29 9.55
C ILE A 104 -11.00 6.76 9.18
N ILE A 105 -11.90 6.62 10.15
CA ILE A 105 -13.30 6.23 9.86
C ILE A 105 -13.92 7.25 8.90
N LYS A 106 -13.78 8.54 9.21
CA LYS A 106 -14.26 9.61 8.33
C LYS A 106 -13.64 9.52 6.94
N LEU A 107 -12.33 9.32 6.86
CA LEU A 107 -11.62 9.15 5.59
C LEU A 107 -12.22 8.00 4.76
N LEU A 108 -12.37 6.82 5.35
CA LEU A 108 -12.88 5.63 4.63
C LEU A 108 -14.33 5.84 4.15
N LEU A 109 -15.17 6.48 4.97
CA LEU A 109 -16.54 6.85 4.59
C LEU A 109 -16.56 7.88 3.44
N ASP A 110 -15.67 8.87 3.45
CA ASP A 110 -15.56 9.87 2.38
C ASP A 110 -15.16 9.22 1.03
N TYR A 111 -14.48 8.07 1.06
CA TYR A 111 -14.12 7.27 -0.13
C TYR A 111 -15.14 6.17 -0.47
N GLY A 112 -16.30 6.14 0.19
CA GLY A 112 -17.43 5.29 -0.19
C GLY A 112 -17.46 3.91 0.45
N THR A 113 -16.71 3.67 1.54
CA THR A 113 -16.90 2.46 2.37
C THR A 113 -18.31 2.47 2.96
N ASP A 114 -19.05 1.37 2.81
CA ASP A 114 -20.38 1.23 3.40
C ASP A 114 -20.27 1.08 4.93
N PRO A 115 -20.90 1.97 5.72
CA PRO A 115 -20.90 1.87 7.17
C PRO A 115 -21.65 0.64 7.73
N MET A 116 -22.44 -0.08 6.92
CA MET A 116 -23.23 -1.23 7.40
C MET A 116 -22.43 -2.48 7.76
N TYR A 117 -21.13 -2.53 7.45
CA TYR A 117 -20.25 -3.67 7.77
C TYR A 117 -19.40 -3.46 9.05
N LEU A 118 -19.75 -2.47 9.87
CA LEU A 118 -19.27 -2.31 11.26
C LEU A 118 -19.68 -3.48 12.17
#